data_AF-A0A9W9AZF8-F1
#
_entry.id   AF-A0A9W9AZF8-F1
#
_cell.length_a   1.000
_cell.length_b   1.000
_cell.length_c   1.000
_cell.angle_alpha   90.00
_cell.angle_beta   90.00
_cell.angle_gamma   90.00
#
_symmetry.space_group_name_H-M   'P 1'
#
loop_
_entity.id
_entity.type
_entity.pdbx_description
1 polymer ?
#
loop_
_entity_poly.entity_id
_entity_poly.type
_entity_poly.pdbx_seq_one_letter_code
_entity_poly.pdbx_strand_id
1 'polypeptide(L)'
;AAIPPINIALDLANARYADRLHRLHHNHPVIQRLPAEWRAGEKPALVVPLPSYKSGSKKRPAKPNTLDRIRKMTYDPREGETITPFTTAPWRRTEPDWKGRLTTLGTLGQDKAEAAKEHKHRMQNISELDSHLVVYSDGSQQQQEGRLITGYGFVGYRQGREVFSRMGGMGSTAEVYDAEMAGLAHGAAK
;
A
#
# COMPACT_ATOMS: atom_id res chain seq x y z
N ALA A 1 -12.98 8.16 -37.19
CA ALA A 1 -13.32 8.80 -35.91
C ALA A 1 -12.10 9.57 -35.40
N ALA A 2 -12.23 10.86 -35.09
CA ALA A 2 -11.12 11.66 -34.60
C ALA A 2 -10.92 11.41 -33.10
N ILE A 3 -9.68 11.14 -32.68
CA ILE A 3 -9.33 10.98 -31.27
C ILE A 3 -9.34 12.38 -30.63
N PRO A 4 -10.06 12.59 -29.52
CA PRO A 4 -10.09 13.89 -28.86
C PRO A 4 -8.69 14.27 -28.35
N PRO A 5 -8.37 15.57 -28.28
CA PRO A 5 -7.18 16.07 -27.62
C PRO A 5 -6.98 15.46 -26.22
N ILE A 6 -5.72 15.14 -25.88
CA ILE A 6 -5.37 14.41 -24.66
C ILE A 6 -5.86 15.10 -23.37
N ASN A 7 -5.88 16.42 -23.34
CA ASN A 7 -6.39 17.22 -22.23
C ASN A 7 -7.88 16.97 -21.99
N ILE A 8 -8.68 16.96 -23.05
CA ILE A 8 -10.13 16.71 -22.96
C ILE A 8 -10.40 15.28 -22.47
N ALA A 9 -9.62 14.31 -22.96
CA ALA A 9 -9.72 12.93 -22.51
C ALA A 9 -9.36 12.78 -21.02
N LEU A 10 -8.31 13.47 -20.56
CA LEU A 10 -7.90 13.48 -19.15
C LEU A 10 -8.95 14.16 -18.25
N ASP A 11 -9.51 15.29 -18.69
CA ASP A 11 -10.55 16.01 -17.93
C ASP A 11 -11.81 15.14 -17.79
N LEU A 12 -12.25 14.50 -18.87
CA LEU A 12 -13.37 13.56 -18.83
C LEU A 12 -13.09 12.35 -17.94
N ALA A 13 -11.86 11.81 -17.99
CA ALA A 13 -11.46 10.69 -17.14
C ALA A 13 -11.46 11.09 -15.65
N ASN A 14 -10.97 12.28 -15.33
CA ASN A 14 -10.97 12.82 -13.98
C ASN A 14 -12.39 13.07 -13.47
N ALA A 15 -13.27 13.67 -14.27
CA ALA A 15 -14.67 13.90 -13.91
C ALA A 15 -15.40 12.59 -13.63
N ARG A 16 -15.29 11.59 -14.52
CA ARG A 16 -15.85 10.25 -14.31
C ARG A 16 -15.25 9.52 -13.11
N TYR A 17 -13.99 9.80 -12.78
CA TYR A 17 -13.36 9.23 -11.60
C TYR A 17 -13.85 9.93 -10.32
N ALA A 18 -14.07 11.24 -10.37
CA ALA A 18 -14.66 12.01 -9.30
C ALA A 18 -16.05 11.47 -8.93
N ASP A 19 -16.91 11.24 -9.93
CA ASP A 19 -18.24 10.61 -9.72
C ASP A 19 -18.12 9.21 -9.12
N ARG A 20 -17.09 8.45 -9.52
CA ARG A 20 -16.84 7.11 -8.95
C ARG A 20 -16.45 7.15 -7.48
N LEU A 21 -15.90 8.25 -6.96
CA LEU A 21 -15.58 8.37 -5.54
C LEU A 21 -16.82 8.18 -4.66
N HIS A 22 -17.97 8.69 -5.09
CA HIS A 22 -19.24 8.53 -4.37
C HIS A 22 -19.69 7.07 -4.22
N ARG A 23 -19.31 6.22 -5.19
CA ARG A 23 -19.69 4.81 -5.21
C ARG A 23 -18.80 3.97 -4.28
N LEU A 24 -17.70 4.51 -3.79
CA LEU A 24 -16.76 3.80 -2.94
C LEU A 24 -17.24 3.80 -1.49
N HIS A 25 -17.16 2.65 -0.84
CA HIS A 25 -17.45 2.51 0.58
C HIS A 25 -16.52 3.39 1.45
N HIS A 26 -16.98 3.83 2.62
CA HIS A 26 -16.19 4.67 3.55
C HIS A 26 -14.86 4.01 3.95
N ASN A 27 -14.82 2.66 4.04
CA ASN A 27 -13.60 1.89 4.32
C ASN A 27 -12.64 1.74 3.13
N HIS A 28 -12.95 2.28 1.95
CA HIS A 28 -12.10 2.14 0.78
C HIS A 28 -10.79 2.95 0.94
N PRO A 29 -9.60 2.40 0.61
CA PRO A 29 -8.31 3.09 0.83
C PRO A 29 -8.20 4.50 0.23
N VAL A 30 -8.87 4.75 -0.90
CA VAL A 30 -8.93 6.08 -1.53
C VAL A 30 -9.77 7.05 -0.68
N ILE A 31 -10.92 6.62 -0.14
CA ILE A 31 -11.78 7.43 0.72
C ILE A 31 -11.12 7.69 2.08
N GLN A 32 -10.32 6.73 2.56
CA GLN A 32 -9.51 6.87 3.77
C GLN A 32 -8.47 8.00 3.68
N ARG A 33 -8.04 8.38 2.47
CA ARG A 33 -7.15 9.54 2.21
C ARG A 33 -7.91 10.87 2.13
N LEU A 34 -9.24 10.84 2.02
CA LEU A 34 -10.07 12.03 1.93
C LEU A 34 -10.45 12.54 3.33
N PRO A 35 -10.90 13.81 3.45
CA PRO A 35 -11.36 14.37 4.71
C PRO A 35 -12.56 13.62 5.30
N ALA A 36 -12.80 13.85 6.60
CA ALA A 36 -13.79 13.11 7.39
C ALA A 36 -15.22 13.17 6.81
N GLU A 37 -15.53 14.22 6.04
CA GLU A 37 -16.77 14.38 5.29
C GLU A 37 -17.10 13.16 4.40
N TRP A 38 -16.08 12.60 3.75
CA TRP A 38 -16.19 11.44 2.86
C TRP A 38 -16.28 10.10 3.61
N ARG A 39 -16.06 10.11 4.92
CA ARG A 39 -16.04 8.94 5.80
C ARG A 39 -17.24 8.91 6.74
N ALA A 40 -18.31 9.62 6.43
CA ALA A 40 -19.47 9.78 7.32
C ALA A 40 -19.10 10.29 8.74
N GLY A 41 -17.99 11.02 8.87
CA GLY A 41 -17.48 11.49 10.17
C GLY A 41 -16.61 10.50 10.93
N GLU A 42 -16.39 9.29 10.41
CA GLU A 42 -15.53 8.28 11.02
C GLU A 42 -14.04 8.63 10.88
N LYS A 43 -13.24 8.21 11.88
CA LYS A 43 -11.78 8.31 11.82
C LYS A 43 -11.22 7.35 10.77
N PRO A 44 -10.03 7.63 10.19
CA PRO A 44 -9.48 6.73 9.21
C PRO A 44 -9.19 5.37 9.86
N ALA A 45 -9.78 4.29 9.34
CA ALA A 45 -9.56 2.93 9.80
C ALA A 45 -8.18 2.39 9.40
N LEU A 46 -7.59 2.94 8.33
CA LEU A 46 -6.28 2.54 7.83
C LEU A 46 -5.30 3.71 7.96
N VAL A 47 -4.15 3.44 8.57
CA VAL A 47 -2.98 4.31 8.43
C VAL A 47 -2.50 4.13 7.00
N VAL A 48 -2.88 5.05 6.13
CA VAL A 48 -2.43 5.02 4.74
C VAL A 48 -0.93 5.23 4.72
N PRO A 49 -0.16 4.42 3.97
CA PRO A 49 1.26 4.64 3.82
C PRO A 49 1.47 6.07 3.35
N LEU A 50 2.16 6.85 4.18
CA LEU A 50 2.48 8.22 3.83
C LEU A 50 3.48 8.18 2.66
N PRO A 51 3.36 9.10 1.70
CA PRO A 51 4.33 9.20 0.65
C PRO A 51 5.74 9.37 1.24
N SER A 52 6.74 8.71 0.65
CA SER A 52 8.13 8.75 1.13
C SER A 52 8.81 10.12 0.96
N TYR A 53 8.19 11.05 0.22
CA TYR A 53 8.72 12.38 0.00
C TYR A 53 8.74 13.16 1.32
N LYS A 54 9.93 13.51 1.80
CA LYS A 54 10.09 14.46 2.91
C LYS A 54 9.35 15.75 2.53
N SER A 55 8.38 16.17 3.34
CA SER A 55 7.73 17.47 3.13
C SER A 55 8.82 18.53 3.19
N GLY A 56 9.14 19.13 2.03
CA GLY A 56 10.10 20.21 2.00
C GLY A 56 9.57 21.32 2.89
N SER A 57 10.33 21.66 3.93
CA SER A 57 10.14 22.84 4.77
C SER A 57 9.94 24.07 3.87
N LYS A 58 8.69 24.41 3.53
CA LYS A 58 8.36 25.65 2.81
C LYS A 58 6.99 26.16 3.23
N LYS A 59 7.03 27.40 3.73
CA LYS A 59 5.94 28.31 4.12
C LYS A 59 4.92 28.64 3.00
N ARG A 60 4.78 27.79 1.98
CA ARG A 60 3.82 27.97 0.87
C ARG A 60 2.67 26.99 1.05
N PRO A 61 1.42 27.39 0.74
CA PRO A 61 0.31 26.45 0.76
C PRO A 61 0.64 25.27 -0.16
N ALA A 62 0.45 24.05 0.34
CA ALA A 62 0.67 22.84 -0.43
C ALA A 62 -0.18 22.91 -1.70
N LYS A 63 0.42 22.65 -2.86
CA LYS A 63 -0.36 22.51 -4.10
C LYS A 63 -1.35 21.36 -3.88
N PRO A 64 -2.63 21.51 -4.29
CA PRO A 64 -3.60 20.43 -4.15
C PRO A 64 -3.08 19.21 -4.90
N ASN A 65 -3.07 18.06 -4.22
CA ASN A 65 -2.66 16.82 -4.85
C ASN A 65 -3.70 16.40 -5.92
N THR A 66 -3.39 15.40 -6.74
CA THR A 66 -4.30 14.94 -7.80
C THR A 66 -5.66 14.52 -7.24
N LEU A 67 -5.68 13.86 -6.08
CA LEU A 67 -6.90 13.42 -5.41
C LEU A 67 -7.74 14.62 -4.92
N ASP A 68 -7.12 15.68 -4.42
CA ASP A 68 -7.77 16.93 -4.01
C ASP A 68 -8.40 17.63 -5.22
N ARG A 69 -7.69 17.63 -6.36
CA ARG A 69 -8.22 18.20 -7.62
C ARG A 69 -9.44 17.43 -8.10
N ILE A 70 -9.38 16.10 -8.08
CA ILE A 70 -10.48 15.21 -8.45
C ILE A 70 -11.67 15.40 -7.50
N ARG A 71 -11.45 15.40 -6.18
CA ARG A 71 -12.50 15.62 -5.18
C ARG A 71 -13.28 16.91 -5.48
N LYS A 72 -12.57 18.00 -5.80
CA LYS A 72 -13.17 19.31 -6.09
C LYS A 72 -14.03 19.35 -7.35
N MET A 73 -13.99 18.32 -8.20
CA MET A 73 -14.88 18.22 -9.37
C MET A 73 -16.27 17.71 -9.00
N THR A 74 -16.46 17.23 -7.75
CA THR A 74 -17.75 16.76 -7.23
C THR A 74 -18.46 17.87 -6.45
N TYR A 75 -19.80 17.82 -6.42
CA TYR A 75 -20.64 18.84 -5.82
C TYR A 75 -20.75 18.68 -4.28
N ASP A 76 -20.94 17.46 -3.76
CA ASP A 76 -20.94 17.18 -2.31
C ASP A 76 -20.57 15.70 -2.02
N PRO A 77 -19.60 15.41 -1.12
CA PRO A 77 -19.32 14.06 -0.62
C PRO A 77 -20.54 13.24 -0.17
N ARG A 78 -21.58 13.89 0.37
CA ARG A 78 -22.71 13.24 1.04
C ARG A 78 -23.91 12.94 0.14
N GLU A 79 -23.98 13.56 -1.03
CA GLU A 79 -25.10 13.37 -1.96
C GLU A 79 -24.91 12.15 -2.88
N GLY A 80 -23.77 11.47 -2.76
CA GLY A 80 -23.42 10.32 -3.57
C GLY A 80 -24.00 9.00 -3.06
N GLU A 81 -24.59 8.20 -3.96
CA GLU A 81 -24.97 6.82 -3.65
C GLU A 81 -23.72 5.95 -3.47
N THR A 82 -23.52 5.45 -2.25
CA THR A 82 -22.48 4.46 -1.96
C THR A 82 -22.98 3.07 -2.31
N ILE A 83 -22.26 2.38 -3.20
CA ILE A 83 -22.49 0.96 -3.45
C ILE A 83 -21.53 0.22 -2.55
N THR A 84 -22.05 -0.58 -1.62
CA THR A 84 -21.22 -1.58 -0.94
C THR A 84 -21.17 -2.79 -1.87
N PRO A 85 -20.08 -2.99 -2.65
CA PRO A 85 -19.98 -4.19 -3.43
C PRO A 85 -19.93 -5.36 -2.45
N PHE A 86 -20.99 -6.16 -2.37
CA PHE A 86 -21.00 -7.46 -1.69
C PHE A 86 -20.13 -8.49 -2.45
N THR A 87 -19.01 -8.04 -3.02
CA THR A 87 -18.20 -8.76 -3.99
C THR A 87 -16.75 -8.78 -3.55
N THR A 88 -16.47 -9.31 -2.37
CA THR A 88 -15.38 -10.28 -2.36
C THR A 88 -15.89 -11.45 -3.18
N ALA A 89 -15.46 -11.49 -4.45
CA ALA A 89 -15.80 -12.60 -5.30
C ALA A 89 -15.44 -13.90 -4.56
N PRO A 90 -16.31 -14.93 -4.55
CA PRO A 90 -16.14 -16.09 -3.67
C PRO A 90 -14.84 -16.87 -3.93
N TRP A 91 -14.19 -16.64 -5.08
CA TRP A 91 -12.88 -17.19 -5.41
C TRP A 91 -11.69 -16.35 -4.91
N ARG A 92 -11.92 -15.12 -4.45
CA ARG A 92 -10.89 -14.24 -3.88
C ARG A 92 -10.66 -14.61 -2.43
N ARG A 93 -9.61 -15.38 -2.18
CA ARG A 93 -9.21 -15.74 -0.81
C ARG A 93 -8.79 -14.50 -0.03
N THR A 94 -9.38 -14.34 1.14
CA THR A 94 -9.10 -13.34 2.17
C THR A 94 -8.50 -14.03 3.39
N GLU A 95 -7.98 -13.27 4.37
CA GLU A 95 -7.39 -13.83 5.59
C GLU A 95 -8.28 -14.89 6.29
N PRO A 96 -9.60 -14.70 6.45
CA PRO A 96 -10.50 -15.70 7.04
C PRO A 96 -10.52 -17.05 6.30
N ASP A 97 -10.27 -17.04 4.98
CA ASP A 97 -10.30 -18.26 4.16
C ASP A 97 -9.10 -19.18 4.44
N TRP A 98 -8.05 -18.64 5.05
CA TRP A 98 -6.83 -19.37 5.36
C TRP A 98 -6.83 -20.02 6.75
N LYS A 99 -7.92 -19.93 7.54
CA LYS A 99 -8.21 -20.69 8.79
C LYS A 99 -6.99 -21.27 9.53
N GLY A 100 -6.16 -20.42 10.14
CA GLY A 100 -5.01 -20.82 10.95
C GLY A 100 -3.74 -21.20 10.18
N ARG A 101 -3.77 -21.22 8.85
CA ARG A 101 -2.59 -21.36 7.98
C ARG A 101 -1.89 -20.03 7.69
N LEU A 102 -2.61 -18.92 7.88
CA LEU A 102 -2.08 -17.57 7.78
C LEU A 102 -2.29 -16.87 9.12
N THR A 103 -1.21 -16.38 9.70
CA THR A 103 -1.24 -15.57 10.91
C THR A 103 -0.55 -14.27 10.59
N THR A 104 -1.30 -13.17 10.58
CA THR A 104 -0.75 -11.83 10.46
C THR A 104 -0.42 -11.30 11.85
N LEU A 105 0.80 -10.78 12.04
CA LEU A 105 1.24 -10.24 13.32
C LEU A 105 1.60 -8.78 13.08
N GLY A 106 0.70 -7.89 13.49
CA GLY A 106 0.94 -6.45 13.48
C GLY A 106 1.45 -5.98 14.83
N THR A 107 2.44 -5.08 14.83
CA THR A 107 2.97 -4.42 16.03
C THR A 107 2.28 -3.07 16.25
N LEU A 108 0.95 -3.07 16.34
CA LEU A 108 0.20 -1.84 16.61
C LEU A 108 0.41 -1.43 18.07
N GLY A 109 1.12 -0.32 18.28
CA GLY A 109 1.29 0.30 19.61
C GLY A 109 2.44 -0.23 20.46
N GLN A 110 3.25 -1.17 19.95
CA GLN A 110 4.48 -1.61 20.61
C GLN A 110 5.67 -0.72 20.24
N ASP A 111 6.60 -0.54 21.18
CA ASP A 111 7.87 0.12 20.88
C ASP A 111 8.73 -0.72 19.93
N LYS A 112 9.46 -0.05 19.04
CA LYS A 112 10.26 -0.70 17.99
C LYS A 112 11.33 -1.62 18.59
N ALA A 113 11.94 -1.24 19.70
CA ALA A 113 12.98 -2.02 20.34
C ALA A 113 12.43 -3.30 20.97
N GLU A 114 11.28 -3.21 21.62
CA GLU A 114 10.58 -4.35 22.22
C GLU A 114 10.11 -5.34 21.15
N ALA A 115 9.45 -4.83 20.10
CA ALA A 115 9.03 -5.63 18.95
C ALA A 115 10.21 -6.36 18.28
N ALA A 116 11.37 -5.70 18.15
CA ALA A 116 12.56 -6.32 17.60
C ALA A 116 13.11 -7.44 18.49
N LYS A 117 13.04 -7.28 19.83
CA LYS A 117 13.46 -8.30 20.79
C LYS A 117 12.54 -9.52 20.75
N GLU A 118 11.23 -9.31 20.76
CA GLU A 118 10.24 -10.38 20.64
C GLU A 118 10.41 -11.16 19.32
N HIS A 119 10.59 -10.44 18.21
CA HIS A 119 10.84 -11.05 16.90
C HIS A 119 12.10 -11.91 16.91
N LYS A 120 13.23 -11.41 17.46
CA LYS A 120 14.49 -12.17 17.55
C LYS A 120 14.31 -13.45 18.37
N HIS A 121 13.67 -13.35 19.53
CA HIS A 121 13.41 -14.51 20.38
C HIS A 121 12.56 -15.56 19.67
N ARG A 122 11.52 -15.12 18.93
CA ARG A 122 10.67 -16.02 18.15
C ARG A 122 11.42 -16.67 16.99
N MET A 123 12.25 -15.91 16.27
CA MET A 123 12.99 -16.40 15.12
C MET A 123 14.09 -17.39 15.49
N GLN A 124 14.69 -17.30 16.69
CA GLN A 124 15.67 -18.29 17.15
C GLN A 124 15.11 -19.71 17.03
N ASN A 125 13.93 -19.96 17.62
CA ASN A 125 13.30 -21.28 17.59
C ASN A 125 12.87 -21.72 16.18
N ILE A 126 12.39 -20.79 15.34
CA ILE A 126 11.87 -21.13 14.01
C ILE A 126 13.01 -21.36 13.01
N SER A 127 14.09 -20.57 13.10
CA SER A 127 15.20 -20.60 12.16
C SER A 127 16.03 -21.88 12.21
N GLU A 128 15.98 -22.61 13.32
CA GLU A 128 16.68 -23.88 13.53
C GLU A 128 15.92 -25.11 12.98
N LEU A 129 14.61 -24.97 12.75
CA LEU A 129 13.76 -26.07 12.29
C LEU A 129 13.92 -26.30 10.77
N ASP A 130 14.18 -27.55 10.38
CA ASP A 130 14.33 -27.93 8.97
C ASP A 130 13.03 -27.80 8.14
N SER A 131 11.90 -27.84 8.84
CA SER A 131 10.56 -27.77 8.25
C SER A 131 10.11 -26.35 7.89
N HIS A 132 10.89 -25.33 8.25
CA HIS A 132 10.51 -23.93 8.07
C HIS A 132 11.43 -23.22 7.09
N LEU A 133 10.82 -22.40 6.22
CA LEU A 133 11.51 -21.44 5.38
C LEU A 133 11.19 -20.04 5.92
N VAL A 134 12.23 -19.29 6.28
CA VAL A 134 12.09 -17.91 6.77
C VAL A 134 12.46 -16.98 5.64
N VAL A 135 11.51 -16.20 5.15
CA VAL A 135 11.73 -15.23 4.06
C VAL A 135 11.68 -13.83 4.62
N TYR A 136 12.74 -13.06 4.40
CA TYR A 136 12.77 -11.62 4.64
C TYR A 136 12.64 -10.90 3.32
N SER A 137 11.78 -9.88 3.27
CA SER A 137 11.65 -8.96 2.14
C SER A 137 11.87 -7.53 2.61
N ASP A 138 12.50 -6.72 1.78
CA ASP A 138 12.71 -5.31 2.06
C ASP A 138 12.53 -4.46 0.80
N GLY A 139 12.07 -3.23 0.98
CA GLY A 139 11.91 -2.23 -0.05
C GLY A 139 12.89 -1.08 0.18
N SER A 140 13.58 -0.66 -0.88
CA SER A 140 14.51 0.47 -0.80
C SER A 140 14.16 1.52 -1.84
N GLN A 141 14.44 2.78 -1.51
CA GLN A 141 14.33 3.89 -2.44
C GLN A 141 15.53 4.81 -2.28
N GLN A 142 16.18 5.10 -3.40
CA GLN A 142 17.36 5.96 -3.49
C GLN A 142 17.10 7.13 -4.41
N GLN A 143 17.75 8.26 -4.15
CA GLN A 143 17.71 9.41 -5.04
C GLN A 143 18.99 9.42 -5.89
N GLN A 144 18.85 9.23 -7.20
CA GLN A 144 19.93 9.28 -8.18
C GLN A 144 19.59 10.33 -9.25
N GLU A 145 20.52 11.26 -9.52
CA GLU A 145 20.37 12.29 -10.56
C GLU A 145 19.04 13.08 -10.49
N GLY A 146 18.55 13.35 -9.27
CA GLY A 146 17.30 14.07 -9.05
C GLY A 146 16.03 13.23 -9.27
N ARG A 147 16.15 11.95 -9.62
CA ARG A 147 15.05 10.99 -9.71
C ARG A 147 15.09 10.04 -8.52
N LEU A 148 13.91 9.64 -8.06
CA LEU A 148 13.79 8.54 -7.12
C LEU A 148 13.86 7.24 -7.91
N ILE A 149 14.58 6.25 -7.40
CA ILE A 149 14.67 4.91 -7.95
C ILE A 149 14.36 3.96 -6.81
N THR A 150 13.38 3.09 -7.03
CA THR A 150 12.89 2.16 -6.03
C THR A 150 13.26 0.74 -6.45
N GLY A 151 13.62 -0.09 -5.49
CA GLY A 151 13.96 -1.49 -5.71
C GLY A 151 13.49 -2.38 -4.57
N TYR A 152 13.23 -3.64 -4.87
CA TYR A 152 12.87 -4.66 -3.90
C TYR A 152 14.02 -5.65 -3.73
N GLY A 153 14.07 -6.27 -2.56
CA GLY A 153 14.94 -7.40 -2.25
C GLY A 153 14.20 -8.43 -1.42
N PHE A 154 14.58 -9.69 -1.56
CA PHE A 154 14.19 -10.73 -0.63
C PHE A 154 15.28 -11.78 -0.48
N VAL A 155 15.29 -12.42 0.69
CA VAL A 155 16.21 -13.50 1.04
C VAL A 155 15.48 -14.57 1.85
N GLY A 156 15.68 -15.83 1.49
CA GLY A 156 15.13 -17.00 2.15
C GLY A 156 16.20 -17.76 2.91
N TYR A 157 15.93 -18.06 4.18
CA TYR A 157 16.78 -18.84 5.06
C TYR A 157 16.12 -20.15 5.46
N ARG A 158 16.92 -21.21 5.55
CA ARG A 158 16.56 -22.51 6.11
C ARG A 158 17.70 -22.98 7.00
N GLN A 159 17.40 -23.36 8.25
CA GLN A 159 18.44 -23.74 9.24
C GLN A 159 19.54 -22.68 9.39
N GLY A 160 19.16 -21.40 9.39
CA GLY A 160 20.09 -20.27 9.43
C GLY A 160 20.99 -20.10 8.19
N ARG A 161 20.84 -20.92 7.15
CA ARG A 161 21.59 -20.81 5.89
C ARG A 161 20.74 -20.15 4.82
N GLU A 162 21.35 -19.25 4.06
CA GLU A 162 20.71 -18.64 2.90
C GLU A 162 20.50 -19.72 1.82
N VAL A 163 19.25 -19.85 1.36
CA VAL A 163 18.86 -20.78 0.29
C VAL A 163 18.71 -20.04 -1.03
N PHE A 164 18.13 -18.85 -0.98
CA PHE A 164 17.96 -18.00 -2.14
C PHE A 164 17.94 -16.54 -1.75
N SER A 165 18.38 -15.68 -2.67
CA SER A 165 18.18 -14.24 -2.59
C SER A 165 17.97 -13.68 -3.99
N ARG A 166 17.25 -12.56 -4.07
CA ARG A 166 17.11 -11.79 -5.31
C ARG A 166 16.83 -10.34 -4.98
N MET A 167 17.29 -9.47 -5.87
CA MET A 167 16.93 -8.06 -5.89
C MET A 167 16.51 -7.63 -7.30
N GLY A 168 15.74 -6.55 -7.38
CA GLY A 168 15.27 -5.99 -8.64
C GLY A 168 14.89 -4.52 -8.52
N GLY A 169 15.07 -3.77 -9.61
CA GLY A 169 14.60 -2.39 -9.72
C GLY A 169 13.15 -2.33 -10.15
N MET A 170 12.39 -1.40 -9.59
CA MET A 170 11.00 -1.08 -9.96
C MET A 170 10.86 0.26 -10.69
N GLY A 171 11.98 0.95 -10.94
CA GLY A 171 12.01 2.23 -11.64
C GLY A 171 11.66 3.39 -10.72
N SER A 172 11.29 4.52 -11.34
CA SER A 172 11.17 5.81 -10.66
C SER A 172 9.78 6.20 -10.20
N THR A 173 8.78 5.42 -10.59
CA THR A 173 7.36 5.67 -10.26
C THR A 173 6.85 4.82 -9.11
N ALA A 174 7.59 3.78 -8.72
CA ALA A 174 7.23 2.90 -7.61
C ALA A 174 7.63 3.53 -6.27
N GLU A 175 6.81 3.36 -5.25
CA GLU A 175 7.11 3.76 -3.87
C GLU A 175 7.68 2.57 -3.07
N VAL A 176 8.29 2.85 -1.91
CA VAL A 176 8.89 1.80 -1.03
C VAL A 176 7.89 0.69 -0.73
N TYR A 177 6.63 1.04 -0.46
CA TYR A 177 5.57 0.07 -0.20
C TYR A 177 5.34 -0.88 -1.39
N ASP A 178 5.36 -0.37 -2.62
CA ASP A 178 5.22 -1.21 -3.82
C ASP A 178 6.37 -2.23 -3.91
N ALA A 179 7.58 -1.80 -3.51
CA ALA A 179 8.75 -2.67 -3.45
C ALA A 179 8.68 -3.71 -2.34
N GLU A 180 8.22 -3.35 -1.14
CA GLU A 180 7.99 -4.32 -0.06
C GLU A 180 7.00 -5.40 -0.51
N MET A 181 5.89 -5.01 -1.13
CA MET A 181 4.88 -5.96 -1.62
C MET A 181 5.40 -6.83 -2.76
N ALA A 182 6.18 -6.27 -3.69
CA ALA A 182 6.82 -7.04 -4.75
C ALA A 182 7.85 -8.04 -4.20
N GLY A 183 8.69 -7.60 -3.26
CA GLY A 183 9.68 -8.46 -2.59
C GLY A 183 9.02 -9.63 -1.86
N LEU A 184 7.95 -9.35 -1.11
CA LEU A 184 7.17 -10.38 -0.41
C LEU A 184 6.54 -11.38 -1.39
N ALA A 185 5.90 -10.88 -2.46
CA ALA A 185 5.25 -11.74 -3.45
C ALA A 185 6.26 -12.64 -4.19
N HIS A 186 7.42 -12.11 -4.56
CA HIS A 186 8.46 -12.89 -5.22
C HIS A 186 9.16 -13.87 -4.28
N GLY A 187 9.39 -13.49 -3.03
CA GLY A 187 10.00 -14.37 -2.02
C GLY A 187 9.10 -15.52 -1.61
N ALA A 188 7.79 -15.29 -1.50
CA ALA A 188 6.81 -16.32 -1.15
C ALA A 188 6.53 -17.34 -2.29
N ALA A 189 6.93 -17.02 -3.52
CA ALA A 189 6.73 -17.88 -4.69
C ALA A 189 7.91 -18.83 -4.97
N LYS A 190 8.93 -18.85 -4.11
CA LYS A 190 10.11 -19.71 -4.22
C LYS A 190 9.91 -21.03 -3.49
#